data_AF-A0A7C2VHE7-F1
#
_entry.id   AF-A0A7C2VHE7-F1
#
_cell.length_a   1.000
_cell.length_b   1.000
_cell.length_c   1.000
_cell.angle_alpha   90.00
_cell.angle_beta   90.00
_cell.angle_gamma   90.00
#
_symmetry.space_group_name_H-M   'P 1'
#
loop_
_entity.id
_entity.type
_entity.pdbx_description
1 polymer ?
#
loop_
_entity_poly.entity_id
_entity_poly.type
_entity_poly.pdbx_seq_one_letter_code
_entity_poly.pdbx_strand_id
1 'polypeptide(L)'
;MVKRIVLSVGMVLFSVVTVVMQGQGLCQGTGNPVPPLPKQPKEVEEQVKRAYALFEQGQYEAALSVALKVHQQHGNVMVCWYPRWVLRYAKGNLPDPYDKGSILRATVEGFDLPIPASMAVRAKSVRVLIAQIYEEMGDYKEAIKWYERVGPKLGEKPVGPGIPVSHMGIIRCMQKLNQGYRPPQPPPKNTWRPLPLKFREEDYFILVPLEEACKVLGLSYRSDISPKTKRVRYVFIGEKGKLYPGLTQARDIRGEREFLAYAPYEEDGVVWVPFYWLAKQAGIKGWEVRNGKIYVAPK
;
A
#
# COMPACT_ATOMS: atom_id res chain seq x y z
N MET A 1 38.31 18.40 11.54
CA MET A 1 37.56 17.91 10.36
C MET A 1 36.43 16.94 10.78
N VAL A 2 35.60 17.35 11.75
CA VAL A 2 34.46 16.57 12.27
C VAL A 2 33.40 17.59 12.67
N LYS A 3 32.50 17.99 11.76
CA LYS A 3 31.34 18.85 12.11
C LYS A 3 30.22 18.96 11.06
N ARG A 4 30.10 18.05 10.08
CA ARG A 4 29.09 18.17 9.00
C ARG A 4 28.08 17.02 8.85
N ILE A 5 28.08 16.02 9.72
CA ILE A 5 27.16 14.85 9.58
C ILE A 5 25.88 14.98 10.42
N VAL A 6 25.81 15.90 11.39
CA VAL A 6 24.66 15.98 12.33
C VAL A 6 23.45 16.74 11.75
N LEU A 7 23.63 17.54 10.69
CA LEU A 7 22.56 18.38 10.13
C LEU A 7 21.57 17.64 9.21
N SER A 8 21.92 16.46 8.69
CA SER A 8 21.08 15.73 7.73
C SER A 8 20.04 14.81 8.40
N VAL A 9 20.31 14.34 9.62
CA VAL A 9 19.36 13.51 10.39
C VAL A 9 18.34 14.39 11.12
N GLY A 10 18.75 15.56 11.59
CA GLY A 10 17.88 16.53 12.26
C GLY A 10 16.75 17.08 11.37
N MET A 11 17.02 17.30 10.07
CA MET A 11 16.01 17.81 9.13
C MET A 11 14.95 16.77 8.72
N VAL A 12 15.28 15.48 8.74
CA VAL A 12 14.31 14.40 8.48
C VAL A 12 13.40 14.18 9.69
N LEU A 13 13.95 14.29 10.92
CA LEU A 13 13.12 14.30 12.12
C LEU A 13 12.21 15.53 12.19
N PHE A 14 12.72 16.73 11.83
CA PHE A 14 11.92 17.96 11.86
C PHE A 14 10.75 17.93 10.87
N SER A 15 10.93 17.36 9.68
CA SER A 15 9.84 17.27 8.69
C SER A 15 8.82 16.16 9.02
N VAL A 16 9.19 15.11 9.74
CA VAL A 16 8.24 14.14 10.31
C VAL A 16 7.46 14.76 11.47
N VAL A 17 8.11 15.56 12.32
CA VAL A 17 7.45 16.29 13.40
C VAL A 17 6.49 17.36 12.86
N THR A 18 6.82 18.09 11.79
CA THR A 18 5.89 19.11 11.24
C THR A 18 4.64 18.48 10.59
N VAL A 19 4.74 17.30 9.98
CA VAL A 19 3.55 16.59 9.44
C VAL A 19 2.72 16.00 10.58
N VAL A 20 3.33 15.61 11.71
CA VAL A 20 2.61 15.17 12.90
C VAL A 20 2.01 16.36 13.67
N MET A 21 2.66 17.53 13.67
CA MET A 21 2.22 18.72 14.40
C MET A 21 1.23 19.61 13.64
N GLN A 22 1.17 19.55 12.30
CA GLN A 22 0.03 20.14 11.57
C GLN A 22 -1.27 19.34 11.76
N GLY A 23 -1.20 18.14 12.35
CA GLY A 23 -2.35 17.34 12.78
C GLY A 23 -2.73 17.51 14.25
N GLN A 24 -2.07 18.39 15.01
CA GLN A 24 -2.32 18.58 16.43
C GLN A 24 -2.50 20.05 16.76
N GLY A 25 -3.77 20.48 16.80
CA GLY A 25 -4.16 21.53 17.71
C GLY A 25 -3.76 21.10 19.12
N LEU A 26 -2.83 21.85 19.70
CA LEU A 26 -2.41 21.75 21.09
C LEU A 26 -3.62 21.80 22.02
N CYS A 27 -3.71 20.77 22.86
CA CYS A 27 -4.34 20.75 24.17
C CYS A 27 -5.87 20.96 24.27
N GLN A 28 -6.46 20.06 25.07
CA GLN A 28 -7.80 20.11 25.66
C GLN A 28 -8.98 19.78 24.74
N GLY A 29 -9.23 18.47 24.63
CA GLY A 29 -10.58 17.96 24.53
C GLY A 29 -10.67 16.74 25.43
N THR A 30 -11.40 16.84 26.54
CA THR A 30 -11.98 15.70 27.26
C THR A 30 -12.98 15.01 26.31
N GLY A 31 -12.46 14.33 25.29
CA GLY A 31 -13.24 13.50 24.39
C GLY A 31 -13.26 12.10 24.96
N ASN A 32 -14.45 11.56 25.19
CA ASN A 32 -14.64 10.15 25.52
C ASN A 32 -13.72 9.28 24.65
N PRO A 33 -13.06 8.24 25.22
CA PRO A 33 -12.21 7.36 24.45
C PRO A 33 -12.99 6.84 23.25
N VAL A 34 -12.45 7.05 22.05
CA VAL A 34 -13.03 6.50 20.82
C VAL A 34 -13.15 5.00 21.04
N PRO A 35 -14.37 4.42 20.98
CA PRO A 35 -14.54 3.00 21.24
C PRO A 35 -13.66 2.20 20.28
N PRO A 36 -13.04 1.10 20.76
CA PRO A 36 -12.19 0.26 19.92
C PRO A 36 -13.00 -0.23 18.73
N LEU A 37 -12.34 -0.28 17.56
CA LEU A 37 -12.98 -0.81 16.36
C LEU A 37 -13.36 -2.27 16.60
N PRO A 38 -14.59 -2.70 16.25
CA PRO A 38 -15.00 -4.08 16.45
C PRO A 38 -14.12 -4.99 15.60
N LYS A 39 -13.43 -5.93 16.27
CA LYS A 39 -12.62 -6.94 15.63
C LYS A 39 -13.52 -7.86 14.81
N GLN A 40 -13.20 -8.00 13.53
CA GLN A 40 -13.99 -8.82 12.62
C GLN A 40 -13.58 -10.29 12.71
N PRO A 41 -14.47 -11.24 12.33
CA PRO A 41 -14.09 -12.64 12.18
C PRO A 41 -12.90 -12.79 11.21
N LYS A 42 -12.03 -13.76 11.48
CA LYS A 42 -10.81 -14.00 10.68
C LYS A 42 -11.09 -14.20 9.19
N GLU A 43 -12.21 -14.85 8.85
CA GLU A 43 -12.63 -15.03 7.46
C GLU A 43 -12.88 -13.70 6.75
N VAL A 44 -13.57 -12.75 7.42
CA VAL A 44 -13.85 -11.41 6.88
C VAL A 44 -12.54 -10.64 6.69
N GLU A 45 -11.63 -10.74 7.66
CA GLU A 45 -10.30 -10.14 7.56
C GLU A 45 -9.53 -10.65 6.34
N GLU A 46 -9.46 -11.96 6.13
CA GLU A 46 -8.76 -12.56 4.97
C GLU A 46 -9.40 -12.17 3.64
N GLN A 47 -10.73 -12.11 3.56
CA GLN A 47 -11.41 -11.67 2.34
C GLN A 47 -11.12 -10.20 2.00
N VAL A 48 -11.10 -9.30 3.00
CA VAL A 48 -10.75 -7.89 2.78
C VAL A 48 -9.27 -7.72 2.45
N LYS A 49 -8.37 -8.48 3.09
CA LYS A 49 -6.94 -8.54 2.73
C LYS A 49 -6.74 -8.95 1.27
N ARG A 50 -7.45 -9.98 0.83
CA ARG A 50 -7.41 -10.46 -0.56
C ARG A 50 -7.93 -9.39 -1.53
N ALA A 51 -9.07 -8.77 -1.24
CA ALA A 51 -9.62 -7.70 -2.08
C ALA A 51 -8.65 -6.52 -2.18
N TYR A 52 -8.01 -6.15 -1.07
CA TYR A 52 -7.00 -5.10 -1.03
C TYR A 52 -5.77 -5.44 -1.89
N ALA A 53 -5.24 -6.64 -1.76
CA ALA A 53 -4.09 -7.08 -2.57
C ALA A 53 -4.43 -7.16 -4.07
N LEU A 54 -5.64 -7.62 -4.43
CA LEU A 54 -6.10 -7.61 -5.82
C LEU A 54 -6.19 -6.18 -6.38
N PHE A 55 -6.75 -5.25 -5.60
CA PHE A 55 -6.84 -3.84 -5.96
C PHE A 55 -5.46 -3.21 -6.23
N GLU A 56 -4.52 -3.36 -5.30
CA GLU A 56 -3.15 -2.82 -5.43
C GLU A 56 -2.37 -3.46 -6.59
N GLN A 57 -2.77 -4.67 -7.03
CA GLN A 57 -2.19 -5.37 -8.17
C GLN A 57 -2.91 -5.10 -9.50
N GLY A 58 -3.90 -4.19 -9.52
CA GLY A 58 -4.63 -3.81 -10.72
C GLY A 58 -5.70 -4.83 -11.18
N GLN A 59 -6.05 -5.82 -10.35
CA GLN A 59 -7.07 -6.83 -10.64
C GLN A 59 -8.46 -6.34 -10.21
N TYR A 60 -8.92 -5.23 -10.78
CA TYR A 60 -10.04 -4.46 -10.24
C TYR A 60 -11.37 -5.22 -10.22
N GLU A 61 -11.71 -5.99 -11.26
CA GLU A 61 -12.97 -6.74 -11.30
C GLU A 61 -12.99 -7.85 -10.24
N ALA A 62 -11.87 -8.54 -10.06
CA ALA A 62 -11.71 -9.56 -9.03
C ALA A 62 -11.76 -8.94 -7.63
N ALA A 63 -11.09 -7.80 -7.43
CA ALA A 63 -11.14 -7.05 -6.19
C ALA A 63 -12.57 -6.60 -5.85
N LEU A 64 -13.31 -6.10 -6.85
CA LEU A 64 -14.69 -5.64 -6.69
C LEU A 64 -15.61 -6.79 -6.29
N SER A 65 -15.49 -7.94 -6.95
CA SER A 65 -16.30 -9.13 -6.65
C SER A 65 -16.13 -9.57 -5.19
N VAL A 66 -14.89 -9.64 -4.71
CA VAL A 66 -14.61 -10.04 -3.31
C VAL A 66 -15.12 -8.98 -2.33
N ALA A 67 -14.85 -7.69 -2.59
CA ALA A 67 -15.25 -6.61 -1.70
C ALA A 67 -16.78 -6.45 -1.59
N LEU A 68 -17.51 -6.57 -2.71
CA LEU A 68 -18.98 -6.54 -2.72
C LEU A 68 -19.57 -7.71 -1.96
N LYS A 69 -19.01 -8.93 -2.10
CA LYS A 69 -19.46 -10.10 -1.35
C LYS A 69 -19.35 -9.87 0.17
N VAL A 70 -18.20 -9.39 0.64
CA VAL A 70 -18.00 -9.03 2.05
C VAL A 70 -19.04 -7.99 2.49
N HIS A 71 -19.24 -6.95 1.67
CA HIS A 71 -20.18 -5.89 2.00
C HIS A 71 -21.64 -6.38 2.09
N GLN A 72 -22.07 -7.26 1.19
CA GLN A 72 -23.40 -7.85 1.18
C GLN A 72 -23.65 -8.73 2.42
N GLN A 73 -22.63 -9.46 2.87
CA GLN A 73 -22.76 -10.40 3.99
C GLN A 73 -22.58 -9.73 5.36
N HIS A 74 -21.71 -8.71 5.46
CA HIS A 74 -21.26 -8.16 6.75
C HIS A 74 -21.44 -6.64 6.87
N GLY A 75 -21.96 -5.96 5.83
CA GLY A 75 -22.13 -4.52 5.82
C GLY A 75 -20.81 -3.77 5.71
N ASN A 76 -20.70 -2.59 6.34
CA ASN A 76 -19.47 -1.82 6.34
C ASN A 76 -18.53 -2.28 7.45
N VAL A 77 -17.55 -3.08 7.10
CA VAL A 77 -16.51 -3.54 8.02
C VAL A 77 -15.21 -2.77 7.83
N MET A 78 -14.47 -2.60 8.92
CA MET A 78 -13.09 -2.16 8.90
C MET A 78 -12.23 -3.27 9.49
N VAL A 79 -11.15 -3.62 8.79
CA VAL A 79 -10.21 -4.65 9.22
C VAL A 79 -8.83 -4.03 9.38
N CYS A 80 -8.11 -4.47 10.40
CA CYS A 80 -6.76 -4.05 10.70
C CYS A 80 -5.85 -5.27 10.84
N TRP A 81 -4.67 -5.26 10.21
CA TRP A 81 -3.74 -6.38 10.27
C TRP A 81 -2.28 -5.93 10.14
N TYR A 82 -1.36 -6.79 10.56
CA TYR A 82 0.06 -6.66 10.23
C TYR A 82 0.36 -7.52 9.00
N PRO A 83 0.92 -6.94 7.92
CA PRO A 83 1.47 -7.72 6.83
C PRO A 83 2.54 -8.70 7.31
N ARG A 84 2.64 -9.87 6.68
CA ARG A 84 3.60 -10.91 7.02
C ARG A 84 5.04 -10.43 6.94
N TRP A 85 5.38 -9.52 6.02
CA TRP A 85 6.71 -8.92 5.98
C TRP A 85 7.06 -8.18 7.29
N VAL A 86 6.09 -7.56 7.98
CA VAL A 86 6.30 -6.93 9.28
C VAL A 86 6.61 -7.98 10.33
N LEU A 87 5.89 -9.10 10.31
CA LEU A 87 6.06 -10.21 11.25
C LEU A 87 7.47 -10.83 11.18
N ARG A 88 8.18 -10.69 10.05
CA ARG A 88 9.57 -11.14 9.89
C ARG A 88 10.56 -10.30 10.72
N TYR A 89 10.24 -9.04 10.97
CA TYR A 89 11.06 -8.14 11.79
C TYR A 89 10.60 -8.11 13.24
N ALA A 90 9.30 -8.29 13.47
CA ALA A 90 8.74 -8.31 14.81
C ALA A 90 9.10 -9.62 15.54
N LYS A 91 9.75 -9.51 16.70
CA LYS A 91 10.02 -10.65 17.61
C LYS A 91 8.80 -11.09 18.42
N GLY A 92 7.60 -10.99 17.85
CA GLY A 92 6.33 -11.40 18.49
C GLY A 92 5.65 -10.38 19.43
N ASN A 93 6.25 -9.22 19.68
CA ASN A 93 5.73 -8.24 20.66
C ASN A 93 4.76 -7.19 20.11
N LEU A 94 4.08 -7.44 18.97
CA LEU A 94 3.26 -6.42 18.33
C LEU A 94 1.97 -6.16 19.13
N PRO A 95 1.57 -4.88 19.33
CA PRO A 95 0.28 -4.56 19.94
C PRO A 95 -0.88 -5.07 19.06
N ASP A 96 -2.09 -5.18 19.61
CA ASP A 96 -3.26 -5.55 18.79
C ASP A 96 -3.45 -4.50 17.66
N PRO A 97 -3.57 -4.91 16.37
CA PRO A 97 -3.74 -3.97 15.25
C PRO A 97 -5.03 -3.13 15.32
N TYR A 98 -6.00 -3.50 16.16
CA TYR A 98 -7.22 -2.72 16.42
C TYR A 98 -7.06 -1.73 17.58
N ASP A 99 -6.03 -1.86 18.41
CA ASP A 99 -5.76 -0.97 19.55
C ASP A 99 -4.85 0.19 19.13
N LYS A 100 -5.49 1.27 18.65
CA LYS A 100 -4.80 2.51 18.26
C LYS A 100 -3.98 3.12 19.38
N GLY A 101 -4.41 2.99 20.63
CA GLY A 101 -3.70 3.55 21.78
C GLY A 101 -2.37 2.83 21.99
N SER A 102 -2.39 1.50 21.99
CA SER A 102 -1.19 0.69 22.11
C SER A 102 -0.25 0.84 20.91
N ILE A 103 -0.78 0.95 19.68
CA ILE A 103 0.03 1.22 18.48
C ILE A 103 0.72 2.59 18.56
N LEU A 104 0.00 3.62 19.02
CA LEU A 104 0.57 4.96 19.16
C LEU A 104 1.65 4.99 20.23
N ARG A 105 1.40 4.35 21.38
CA ARG A 105 2.40 4.20 22.45
C ARG A 105 3.66 3.50 21.94
N ALA A 106 3.52 2.35 21.27
CA ALA A 106 4.63 1.64 20.66
C ALA A 106 5.38 2.48 19.61
N THR A 107 4.66 3.35 18.89
CA THR A 107 5.28 4.28 17.93
C THR A 107 6.15 5.34 18.62
N VAL A 108 5.69 5.88 19.75
CA VAL A 108 6.39 6.93 20.50
C VAL A 108 7.57 6.38 21.30
N GLU A 109 7.37 5.25 21.98
CA GLU A 109 8.39 4.60 22.82
C GLU A 109 9.52 3.98 21.99
N GLY A 110 9.31 3.83 20.69
CA GLY A 110 10.19 3.07 19.82
C GLY A 110 9.84 1.59 19.89
N PHE A 111 9.86 0.95 18.73
CA PHE A 111 9.52 -0.46 18.60
C PHE A 111 10.56 -1.10 17.68
N ASP A 112 10.83 -2.41 17.85
CA ASP A 112 11.86 -3.19 17.12
C ASP A 112 11.52 -3.41 15.62
N LEU A 113 10.90 -2.42 14.98
CA LEU A 113 10.58 -2.41 13.56
C LEU A 113 11.45 -1.39 12.82
N PRO A 114 11.76 -1.63 11.54
CA PRO A 114 12.45 -0.65 10.69
C PRO A 114 11.58 0.58 10.36
N ILE A 115 10.33 0.58 10.80
CA ILE A 115 9.35 1.65 10.61
C ILE A 115 8.56 1.91 11.90
N PRO A 116 7.97 3.10 12.06
CA PRO A 116 7.00 3.36 13.13
C PRO A 116 5.88 2.31 13.14
N ALA A 117 5.46 1.84 14.33
CA ALA A 117 4.42 0.83 14.46
C ALA A 117 3.10 1.25 13.80
N SER A 118 2.77 2.54 13.82
CA SER A 118 1.62 3.13 13.11
C SER A 118 1.67 2.96 11.58
N MET A 119 2.87 2.86 10.99
CA MET A 119 3.05 2.61 9.55
C MET A 119 3.05 1.11 9.20
N ALA A 120 3.24 0.25 10.21
CA ALA A 120 3.30 -1.20 10.05
C ALA A 120 1.91 -1.84 10.00
N VAL A 121 0.92 -1.21 10.66
CA VAL A 121 -0.47 -1.64 10.60
C VAL A 121 -1.08 -1.26 9.25
N ARG A 122 -1.84 -2.18 8.67
CA ARG A 122 -2.74 -1.89 7.57
C ARG A 122 -4.16 -1.83 8.10
N ALA A 123 -4.93 -0.87 7.60
CA ALA A 123 -6.34 -0.74 7.91
C ALA A 123 -7.12 -0.49 6.62
N LYS A 124 -8.22 -1.21 6.41
CA LYS A 124 -9.11 -0.98 5.27
C LYS A 124 -10.57 -1.10 5.64
N SER A 125 -11.34 -0.10 5.20
CA SER A 125 -12.80 -0.17 5.13
C SER A 125 -13.22 -0.77 3.80
N VAL A 126 -14.16 -1.71 3.84
CA VAL A 126 -14.69 -2.36 2.63
C VAL A 126 -15.40 -1.35 1.72
N ARG A 127 -16.16 -0.40 2.26
CA ARG A 127 -16.85 0.63 1.46
C ARG A 127 -15.87 1.57 0.75
N VAL A 128 -14.82 2.01 1.47
CA VAL A 128 -13.76 2.83 0.88
C VAL A 128 -13.07 2.06 -0.23
N LEU A 129 -12.76 0.78 -0.01
CA LEU A 129 -12.13 -0.06 -1.01
C LEU A 129 -13.00 -0.20 -2.26
N ILE A 130 -14.30 -0.46 -2.12
CA ILE A 130 -15.25 -0.52 -3.25
C ILE A 130 -15.25 0.81 -4.04
N ALA A 131 -15.31 1.95 -3.35
CA ALA A 131 -15.27 3.26 -4.00
C ALA A 131 -13.98 3.47 -4.80
N GLN A 132 -12.83 3.14 -4.21
CA GLN A 132 -11.51 3.22 -4.86
C GLN A 132 -11.44 2.30 -6.08
N ILE A 133 -11.99 1.09 -6.01
CA ILE A 133 -12.03 0.16 -7.14
C ILE A 133 -12.83 0.73 -8.30
N TYR A 134 -14.04 1.24 -8.06
CA TYR A 134 -14.82 1.90 -9.12
C TYR A 134 -14.11 3.12 -9.71
N GLU A 135 -13.41 3.91 -8.87
CA GLU A 135 -12.61 5.04 -9.34
C GLU A 135 -11.50 4.60 -10.29
N GLU A 136 -10.75 3.54 -9.97
CA GLU A 136 -9.67 3.02 -10.82
C GLU A 136 -10.19 2.32 -12.08
N MET A 137 -11.39 1.73 -12.04
CA MET A 137 -12.07 1.20 -13.23
C MET A 137 -12.60 2.32 -14.15
N GLY A 138 -12.62 3.56 -13.67
CA GLY A 138 -13.13 4.71 -14.42
C GLY A 138 -14.65 4.89 -14.32
N ASP A 139 -15.36 4.12 -13.49
CA ASP A 139 -16.77 4.32 -13.19
C ASP A 139 -16.94 5.32 -12.05
N TYR A 140 -16.63 6.59 -12.35
CA TYR A 140 -16.65 7.65 -11.33
C TYR A 140 -18.04 7.91 -10.77
N LYS A 141 -19.11 7.65 -11.53
CA LYS A 141 -20.48 7.84 -11.06
C LYS A 141 -20.79 6.87 -9.93
N GLU A 142 -20.43 5.61 -10.10
CA GLU A 142 -20.62 4.61 -9.05
C GLU A 142 -19.64 4.82 -7.89
N ALA A 143 -18.40 5.21 -8.18
CA ALA A 143 -17.42 5.55 -7.14
C ALA A 143 -17.93 6.67 -6.20
N ILE A 144 -18.53 7.73 -6.75
CA ILE A 144 -19.11 8.84 -5.97
C ILE A 144 -20.21 8.31 -5.03
N LYS A 145 -21.16 7.50 -5.53
CA LYS A 145 -22.22 6.91 -4.70
C LYS A 145 -21.65 6.10 -3.53
N TRP A 146 -20.53 5.40 -3.72
CA TRP A 146 -19.88 4.66 -2.65
C TRP A 146 -19.15 5.58 -1.67
N TYR A 147 -18.44 6.59 -2.14
CA TYR A 147 -17.81 7.59 -1.26
C TYR A 147 -18.84 8.32 -0.39
N GLU A 148 -20.02 8.63 -0.91
CA GLU A 148 -21.14 9.22 -0.16
C GLU A 148 -21.66 8.32 0.98
N ARG A 149 -21.43 7.00 0.90
CA ARG A 149 -21.85 6.02 1.93
C ARG A 149 -20.79 5.76 3.01
N VAL A 150 -19.59 6.35 2.90
CA VAL A 150 -18.45 6.06 3.81
C VAL A 150 -18.46 6.94 5.07
N GLY A 151 -18.87 8.20 4.96
CA GLY A 151 -18.75 9.20 6.03
C GLY A 151 -19.91 10.19 6.03
N PRO A 152 -19.85 11.21 6.89
CA PRO A 152 -20.90 12.23 6.95
C PRO A 152 -21.03 12.94 5.58
N LYS A 153 -22.22 13.43 5.25
CA LYS A 153 -22.52 14.00 3.93
C LYS A 153 -21.67 15.24 3.66
N LEU A 154 -21.55 15.62 2.38
CA LEU A 154 -20.87 16.86 1.98
C LEU A 154 -21.48 18.06 2.73
N GLY A 155 -20.69 18.70 3.60
CA GLY A 155 -21.13 19.82 4.44
C GLY A 155 -21.32 19.49 5.94
N GLU A 156 -21.25 18.22 6.33
CA GLU A 156 -21.32 17.80 7.73
C GLU A 156 -19.93 17.72 8.38
N LYS A 157 -19.82 18.12 9.66
CA LYS A 157 -18.54 18.10 10.41
C LYS A 157 -18.14 16.65 10.71
N PRO A 158 -16.92 16.21 10.36
CA PRO A 158 -16.44 14.90 10.75
C PRO A 158 -16.20 14.85 12.26
N VAL A 159 -16.70 13.79 12.89
CA VAL A 159 -16.42 13.49 14.29
C VAL A 159 -15.07 12.76 14.34
N GLY A 160 -13.99 13.51 14.61
CA GLY A 160 -12.62 13.00 14.71
C GLY A 160 -11.68 13.56 13.62
N PRO A 161 -10.36 13.29 13.68
CA PRO A 161 -9.34 13.81 12.75
C PRO A 161 -9.40 13.15 11.36
N GLY A 162 -10.60 13.01 10.81
CA GLY A 162 -10.91 12.31 9.55
C GLY A 162 -11.70 13.19 8.59
N ILE A 163 -11.15 14.34 8.21
CA ILE A 163 -11.74 15.18 7.16
C ILE A 163 -11.71 14.58 5.72
N PRO A 164 -10.79 13.74 5.18
CA PRO A 164 -10.59 13.85 3.71
C PRO A 164 -10.79 12.64 2.78
N VAL A 165 -10.93 11.37 3.18
CA VAL A 165 -10.86 10.28 2.15
C VAL A 165 -12.09 10.22 1.24
N SER A 166 -13.30 10.27 1.81
CA SER A 166 -14.54 10.25 1.01
C SER A 166 -14.72 11.54 0.20
N HIS A 167 -14.57 12.70 0.83
CA HIS A 167 -14.71 13.99 0.17
C HIS A 167 -13.66 14.20 -0.94
N MET A 168 -12.38 13.90 -0.69
CA MET A 168 -11.36 14.00 -1.73
C MET A 168 -11.59 12.98 -2.84
N GLY A 169 -12.10 11.78 -2.52
CA GLY A 169 -12.52 10.79 -3.51
C GLY A 169 -13.61 11.32 -4.45
N ILE A 170 -14.66 11.95 -3.89
CA ILE A 170 -15.74 12.60 -4.65
C ILE A 170 -15.18 13.71 -5.54
N ILE A 171 -14.37 14.63 -4.98
CA ILE A 171 -13.77 15.74 -5.74
C ILE A 171 -12.92 15.22 -6.91
N ARG A 172 -12.06 14.22 -6.67
CA ARG A 172 -11.24 13.60 -7.74
C ARG A 172 -12.12 12.99 -8.83
N CYS A 173 -13.15 12.25 -8.44
CA CYS A 173 -14.07 11.61 -9.36
C CYS A 173 -14.82 12.64 -10.22
N MET A 174 -15.31 13.73 -9.60
CA MET A 174 -15.95 14.84 -10.32
C MET A 174 -14.99 15.51 -11.31
N GLN A 175 -13.75 15.77 -10.91
CA GLN A 175 -12.73 16.34 -11.81
C GLN A 175 -12.47 15.43 -13.02
N LYS A 176 -12.22 14.13 -12.79
CA LYS A 176 -12.00 13.15 -13.86
C LYS A 176 -13.21 13.04 -14.79
N LEU A 177 -14.42 13.07 -14.23
CA LEU A 177 -15.67 13.03 -15.00
C LEU A 177 -15.84 14.28 -15.87
N ASN A 178 -15.57 15.47 -15.33
CA ASN A 178 -15.64 16.74 -16.07
C ASN A 178 -14.57 16.84 -17.17
N GLN A 179 -13.41 16.23 -16.96
CA GLN A 179 -12.34 16.14 -17.97
C GLN A 179 -12.59 15.06 -19.03
N GLY A 180 -13.64 14.25 -18.90
CA GLY A 180 -13.88 13.09 -19.76
C GLY A 180 -12.78 12.02 -19.67
N TYR A 181 -11.96 12.03 -18.62
CA TYR A 181 -10.81 11.14 -18.47
C TYR A 181 -11.28 9.69 -18.30
N ARG A 182 -10.75 8.76 -19.09
CA ARG A 182 -10.94 7.33 -18.89
C ARG A 182 -9.59 6.65 -18.66
N PRO A 183 -9.48 5.73 -17.68
CA PRO A 183 -8.28 4.95 -17.52
C PRO A 183 -8.00 4.14 -18.80
N PRO A 184 -6.74 4.04 -19.22
CA PRO A 184 -6.37 3.27 -20.40
C PRO A 184 -6.74 1.80 -20.18
N GLN A 185 -7.48 1.22 -21.13
CA GLN A 185 -7.82 -0.19 -21.08
C GLN A 185 -6.63 -1.03 -21.55
N PRO A 186 -6.31 -2.14 -20.88
CA PRO A 186 -5.26 -3.02 -21.35
C PRO A 186 -5.68 -3.70 -22.66
N PRO A 187 -4.71 -4.10 -23.50
CA PRO A 187 -4.96 -4.93 -24.67
C PRO A 187 -5.75 -6.21 -24.33
N PRO A 188 -6.49 -6.81 -25.29
CA PRO A 188 -7.23 -8.05 -25.07
C PRO A 188 -6.36 -9.19 -24.50
N LYS A 189 -6.89 -9.94 -23.53
CA LYS A 189 -6.15 -10.97 -22.76
C LYS A 189 -5.57 -12.12 -23.58
N ASN A 190 -6.08 -12.36 -24.80
CA ASN A 190 -5.55 -13.34 -25.74
C ASN A 190 -4.21 -12.91 -26.37
N THR A 191 -3.89 -11.62 -26.33
CA THR A 191 -2.60 -11.08 -26.78
C THR A 191 -1.50 -11.16 -25.72
N TRP A 192 -1.87 -11.46 -24.47
CA TRP A 192 -0.94 -11.44 -23.34
C TRP A 192 -0.01 -12.65 -23.39
N ARG A 193 1.26 -12.43 -23.05
CA ARG A 193 2.30 -13.46 -23.11
C ARG A 193 2.77 -13.87 -21.72
N PRO A 194 3.06 -15.16 -21.49
CA PRO A 194 3.59 -15.60 -20.21
C PRO A 194 5.03 -15.11 -20.05
N LEU A 195 5.38 -14.67 -18.85
CA LEU A 195 6.76 -14.43 -18.45
C LEU A 195 7.37 -15.72 -17.90
N PRO A 196 8.63 -16.04 -18.25
CA PRO A 196 9.38 -17.14 -17.66
C PRO A 196 9.89 -16.74 -16.27
N LEU A 197 9.00 -16.37 -15.36
CA LEU A 197 9.33 -15.94 -14.00
C LEU A 197 8.71 -16.88 -12.98
N LYS A 198 9.55 -17.33 -12.04
CA LYS A 198 9.06 -17.89 -10.79
C LYS A 198 8.52 -16.78 -9.90
N PHE A 199 7.47 -17.09 -9.16
CA PHE A 199 6.90 -16.19 -8.17
C PHE A 199 6.44 -16.98 -6.95
N ARG A 200 6.20 -16.26 -5.86
CA ARG A 200 5.46 -16.76 -4.72
C ARG A 200 4.30 -15.82 -4.38
N GLU A 201 3.27 -16.39 -3.77
CA GLU A 201 2.18 -15.61 -3.21
C GLU A 201 2.39 -15.46 -1.70
N GLU A 202 2.34 -14.21 -1.21
CA GLU A 202 2.41 -13.90 0.22
C GLU A 202 1.43 -12.76 0.53
N ASP A 203 0.53 -12.96 1.51
CA ASP A 203 -0.59 -12.06 1.78
C ASP A 203 -1.37 -11.66 0.51
N TYR A 204 -1.55 -12.63 -0.41
CA TYR A 204 -2.19 -12.46 -1.71
C TYR A 204 -1.44 -11.55 -2.71
N PHE A 205 -0.22 -11.10 -2.38
CA PHE A 205 0.67 -10.39 -3.30
C PHE A 205 1.57 -11.36 -4.05
N ILE A 206 1.74 -11.11 -5.34
CA ILE A 206 2.69 -11.83 -6.20
C ILE A 206 4.07 -11.19 -6.03
N LEU A 207 4.99 -11.95 -5.43
CA LEU A 207 6.37 -11.56 -5.21
C LEU A 207 7.29 -12.33 -6.16
N VAL A 208 8.22 -11.60 -6.78
CA VAL A 208 9.21 -12.18 -7.70
C VAL A 208 10.64 -11.91 -7.22
N PRO A 209 11.60 -12.79 -7.52
CA PRO A 209 13.02 -12.50 -7.33
C PRO A 209 13.43 -11.31 -8.19
N LEU A 210 13.98 -10.26 -7.58
CA LEU A 210 14.32 -9.00 -8.24
C LEU A 210 15.21 -9.20 -9.45
N GLU A 211 16.33 -9.92 -9.30
CA GLU A 211 17.34 -10.08 -10.35
C GLU A 211 16.75 -10.77 -11.59
N GLU A 212 16.04 -11.88 -11.38
CA GLU A 212 15.38 -12.63 -12.44
C GLU A 212 14.31 -11.77 -13.14
N ALA A 213 13.49 -11.07 -12.36
CA ALA A 213 12.45 -10.19 -12.88
C ALA A 213 13.04 -9.03 -13.69
N CYS A 214 14.08 -8.36 -13.20
CA CYS A 214 14.75 -7.28 -13.93
C CYS A 214 15.34 -7.76 -15.25
N LYS A 215 15.98 -8.94 -15.26
CA LYS A 215 16.49 -9.57 -16.49
C LYS A 215 15.38 -9.83 -17.50
N VAL A 216 14.27 -10.43 -17.07
CA VAL A 216 13.13 -10.75 -17.95
C VAL A 216 12.43 -9.48 -18.46
N LEU A 217 12.31 -8.45 -17.62
CA LEU A 217 11.60 -7.21 -17.95
C LEU A 217 12.45 -6.21 -18.74
N GLY A 218 13.77 -6.46 -18.84
CA GLY A 218 14.73 -5.55 -19.48
C GLY A 218 15.01 -4.30 -18.64
N LEU A 219 14.97 -4.41 -17.31
CA LEU A 219 15.25 -3.32 -16.38
C LEU A 219 16.69 -3.41 -15.89
N SER A 220 17.45 -2.31 -15.98
CA SER A 220 18.74 -2.22 -15.33
C SER A 220 18.56 -2.08 -13.81
N TYR A 221 19.40 -2.79 -13.05
CA TYR A 221 19.36 -2.73 -11.60
C TYR A 221 20.77 -2.78 -10.99
N ARG A 222 20.89 -2.25 -9.78
CA ARG A 222 22.11 -2.34 -8.96
C ARG A 222 21.74 -2.46 -7.49
N SER A 223 22.34 -3.41 -6.78
CA SER A 223 22.18 -3.55 -5.34
C SER A 223 23.33 -2.87 -4.59
N ASP A 224 23.01 -2.15 -3.52
CA ASP A 224 23.98 -1.68 -2.53
C ASP A 224 23.96 -2.61 -1.32
N ILE A 225 25.07 -3.31 -1.11
CA ILE A 225 25.21 -4.29 -0.02
C ILE A 225 25.93 -3.62 1.15
N SER A 226 25.36 -3.77 2.34
CA SER A 226 25.97 -3.30 3.58
C SER A 226 27.29 -4.04 3.82
N PRO A 227 28.43 -3.35 3.95
CA PRO A 227 29.69 -4.02 4.27
C PRO A 227 29.64 -4.68 5.65
N LYS A 228 28.84 -4.14 6.58
CA LYS A 228 28.69 -4.59 7.98
C LYS A 228 27.79 -5.81 8.12
N THR A 229 26.62 -5.78 7.50
CA THR A 229 25.60 -6.83 7.68
C THR A 229 25.56 -7.83 6.53
N LYS A 230 26.27 -7.56 5.43
CA LYS A 230 26.22 -8.32 4.18
C LYS A 230 24.82 -8.43 3.55
N ARG A 231 23.87 -7.62 4.04
CA ARG A 231 22.49 -7.51 3.54
C ARG A 231 22.33 -6.37 2.56
N VAL A 232 21.35 -6.47 1.67
CA VAL A 232 21.00 -5.43 0.71
C VAL A 232 20.35 -4.24 1.44
N ARG A 233 20.98 -3.07 1.36
CA ARG A 233 20.44 -1.81 1.94
C ARG A 233 19.49 -1.11 1.00
N TYR A 234 19.87 -1.04 -0.27
CA TYR A 234 19.10 -0.36 -1.30
C TYR A 234 19.22 -1.14 -2.61
N VAL A 235 18.17 -1.04 -3.41
CA VAL A 235 18.19 -1.48 -4.81
C VAL A 235 17.90 -0.27 -5.66
N PHE A 236 18.73 -0.02 -6.67
CA PHE A 236 18.52 0.99 -7.68
C PHE A 236 17.93 0.33 -8.93
N ILE A 237 16.91 0.94 -9.53
CA ILE A 237 16.26 0.50 -10.77
C ILE A 237 16.34 1.64 -11.77
N GLY A 238 16.99 1.42 -12.92
CA GLY A 238 17.36 2.51 -13.81
C GLY A 238 18.26 3.54 -13.12
N GLU A 239 18.16 4.80 -13.56
CA GLU A 239 18.99 5.88 -13.03
C GLU A 239 18.47 6.45 -11.70
N LYS A 240 17.13 6.52 -11.54
CA LYS A 240 16.49 7.25 -10.44
C LYS A 240 15.64 6.37 -9.52
N GLY A 241 15.24 5.20 -9.99
CA GLY A 241 14.41 4.27 -9.23
C GLY A 241 15.16 3.71 -8.03
N LYS A 242 14.44 3.58 -6.92
CA LYS A 242 15.04 3.13 -5.66
C LYS A 242 14.05 2.37 -4.80
N LEU A 243 14.41 1.15 -4.41
CA LEU A 243 13.72 0.34 -3.42
C LEU A 243 14.54 0.22 -2.15
N TYR A 244 13.82 -0.02 -1.06
CA TYR A 244 14.34 -0.10 0.29
C TYR A 244 13.80 -1.39 0.93
N PRO A 245 14.55 -2.51 0.92
CA PRO A 245 14.13 -3.73 1.59
C PRO A 245 13.72 -3.49 3.06
N GLY A 246 12.54 -3.94 3.44
CA GLY A 246 11.92 -3.72 4.75
C GLY A 246 11.13 -2.42 4.90
N LEU A 247 11.08 -1.57 3.85
CA LEU A 247 10.28 -0.34 3.84
C LEU A 247 9.29 -0.35 2.67
N THR A 248 8.14 0.27 2.88
CA THR A 248 7.14 0.46 1.81
C THR A 248 7.44 1.68 0.95
N GLN A 249 8.40 2.51 1.34
CA GLN A 249 8.81 3.66 0.53
C GLN A 249 9.62 3.19 -0.68
N ALA A 250 9.35 3.78 -1.82
CA ALA A 250 10.06 3.53 -3.07
C ALA A 250 10.21 4.83 -3.87
N ARG A 251 11.06 4.79 -4.89
CA ARG A 251 11.08 5.76 -5.98
C ARG A 251 10.92 5.02 -7.29
N ASP A 252 10.02 5.49 -8.13
CA ASP A 252 9.85 4.97 -9.48
C ASP A 252 11.06 5.32 -10.37
N ILE A 253 11.09 4.79 -11.60
CA ILE A 253 12.19 5.04 -12.55
C ILE A 253 12.32 6.53 -12.96
N ARG A 254 11.32 7.37 -12.69
CA ARG A 254 11.34 8.83 -12.91
C ARG A 254 11.91 9.59 -11.70
N GLY A 255 12.04 8.92 -10.56
CA GLY A 255 12.51 9.47 -9.29
C GLY A 255 11.39 9.99 -8.39
N GLU A 256 10.13 9.77 -8.76
CA GLU A 256 8.97 10.19 -7.99
C GLU A 256 8.78 9.27 -6.78
N ARG A 257 8.39 9.85 -5.64
CA ARG A 257 8.15 9.07 -4.42
C ARG A 257 6.88 8.24 -4.56
N GLU A 258 6.96 6.99 -4.17
CA GLU A 258 5.85 6.03 -4.19
C GLU A 258 5.80 5.26 -2.86
N PHE A 259 4.60 4.82 -2.49
CA PHE A 259 4.39 3.94 -1.34
C PHE A 259 3.79 2.62 -1.82
N LEU A 260 4.48 1.53 -1.52
CA LEU A 260 4.09 0.18 -1.83
C LEU A 260 3.08 -0.35 -0.81
N ALA A 261 2.08 -1.09 -1.28
CA ALA A 261 1.16 -1.81 -0.42
C ALA A 261 1.88 -2.88 0.41
N TYR A 262 2.87 -3.53 -0.21
CA TYR A 262 3.69 -4.59 0.36
C TYR A 262 5.19 -4.25 0.23
N ALA A 263 5.97 -4.38 1.31
CA ALA A 263 7.39 -4.03 1.27
C ALA A 263 8.22 -5.09 0.53
N PRO A 264 9.21 -4.71 -0.29
CA PRO A 264 10.24 -5.64 -0.70
C PRO A 264 11.05 -6.09 0.52
N TYR A 265 11.65 -7.26 0.47
CA TYR A 265 12.51 -7.76 1.55
C TYR A 265 13.57 -8.71 1.01
N GLU A 266 14.62 -8.92 1.79
CA GLU A 266 15.68 -9.88 1.49
C GLU A 266 15.47 -11.15 2.33
N GLU A 267 15.58 -12.31 1.68
CA GLU A 267 15.59 -13.63 2.31
C GLU A 267 16.66 -14.48 1.61
N ASP A 268 17.64 -14.98 2.37
CA ASP A 268 18.75 -15.80 1.89
C ASP A 268 19.49 -15.22 0.66
N GLY A 269 19.74 -13.90 0.69
CA GLY A 269 20.41 -13.18 -0.39
C GLY A 269 19.54 -12.86 -1.60
N VAL A 270 18.28 -13.33 -1.63
CA VAL A 270 17.30 -13.02 -2.68
C VAL A 270 16.42 -11.86 -2.25
N VAL A 271 16.39 -10.79 -3.06
CA VAL A 271 15.45 -9.68 -2.84
C VAL A 271 14.13 -10.01 -3.52
N TRP A 272 13.07 -10.13 -2.72
CA TRP A 272 11.71 -10.35 -3.16
C TRP A 272 10.98 -9.03 -3.30
N VAL A 273 10.34 -8.80 -4.45
CA VAL A 273 9.70 -7.53 -4.78
C VAL A 273 8.29 -7.78 -5.31
N PRO A 274 7.31 -6.93 -4.95
CA PRO A 274 5.98 -7.01 -5.55
C PRO A 274 6.02 -6.82 -7.06
N PHE A 275 5.49 -7.79 -7.80
CA PHE A 275 5.54 -7.77 -9.27
C PHE A 275 4.80 -6.56 -9.85
N TYR A 276 3.67 -6.14 -9.25
CA TYR A 276 2.90 -4.98 -9.73
C TYR A 276 3.77 -3.72 -9.84
N TRP A 277 4.71 -3.53 -8.91
CA TRP A 277 5.58 -2.37 -8.91
C TRP A 277 6.62 -2.45 -10.04
N LEU A 278 7.25 -3.61 -10.22
CA LEU A 278 8.19 -3.83 -11.33
C LEU A 278 7.51 -3.76 -12.70
N ALA A 279 6.29 -4.28 -12.81
CA ALA A 279 5.49 -4.19 -14.03
C ALA A 279 5.26 -2.72 -14.42
N LYS A 280 4.89 -1.86 -13.45
CA LYS A 280 4.76 -0.42 -13.66
C LYS A 280 6.07 0.22 -14.14
N GLN A 281 7.20 -0.14 -13.53
CA GLN A 281 8.52 0.37 -13.97
C GLN A 281 8.87 -0.08 -15.39
N ALA A 282 8.47 -1.29 -15.78
CA ALA A 282 8.68 -1.83 -17.12
C ALA A 282 7.70 -1.29 -18.18
N GLY A 283 6.77 -0.41 -17.80
CA GLY A 283 5.73 0.15 -18.68
C GLY A 283 4.58 -0.82 -18.99
N ILE A 284 4.46 -1.92 -18.24
CA ILE A 284 3.40 -2.91 -18.43
C ILE A 284 2.10 -2.36 -17.84
N LYS A 285 1.07 -2.22 -18.70
CA LYS A 285 -0.24 -1.65 -18.34
C LYS A 285 -1.28 -2.68 -17.90
N GLY A 286 -0.99 -3.97 -18.05
CA GLY A 286 -1.90 -5.05 -17.65
C GLY A 286 -1.13 -6.34 -17.46
N TRP A 287 -1.46 -7.09 -16.42
CA TRP A 287 -0.89 -8.40 -16.15
C TRP A 287 -1.86 -9.21 -15.28
N GLU A 288 -1.72 -10.53 -15.25
CA GLU A 288 -2.49 -11.41 -14.36
C GLU A 288 -1.76 -12.74 -14.15
N VAL A 289 -2.15 -13.51 -13.14
CA VAL A 289 -1.67 -14.89 -12.96
C VAL A 289 -2.69 -15.86 -13.56
N ARG A 290 -2.24 -16.74 -14.45
CA ARG A 290 -3.03 -17.86 -15.00
C ARG A 290 -2.17 -19.11 -15.04
N ASN A 291 -2.72 -20.24 -14.61
CA ASN A 291 -2.05 -21.55 -14.69
C ASN A 291 -0.62 -21.53 -14.09
N GLY A 292 -0.46 -20.85 -12.95
CA GLY A 292 0.84 -20.75 -12.26
C GLY A 292 1.90 -19.92 -13.00
N LYS A 293 1.50 -19.07 -13.97
CA LYS A 293 2.40 -18.18 -14.71
C LYS A 293 1.87 -16.75 -14.70
N ILE A 294 2.78 -15.78 -14.71
CA ILE A 294 2.47 -14.37 -14.89
C ILE A 294 2.30 -14.10 -16.38
N TYR A 295 1.14 -13.61 -16.80
CA TYR A 295 0.88 -13.13 -18.14
C TYR A 295 0.89 -11.61 -18.16
N VAL A 296 1.54 -11.01 -19.15
CA VAL A 296 1.60 -9.56 -19.30
C VAL A 296 1.03 -9.12 -20.64
N ALA A 297 0.38 -7.96 -20.62
CA ALA A 297 0.00 -7.26 -21.83
C ALA A 297 1.25 -6.83 -22.62
N PRO A 298 1.17 -6.77 -23.96
CA PRO A 298 2.22 -6.14 -24.76
C PRO A 298 2.44 -4.69 -24.32
N LYS A 299 3.69 -4.23 -24.39
CA LYS A 299 4.10 -2.85 -24.05
C LYS A 299 3.56 -1.84 -25.05
#